data_AF-A0A674I907-F1
#
_entry.id   AF-A0A674I907-F1
#
_cell.length_a   1.000
_cell.length_b   1.000
_cell.length_c   1.000
_cell.angle_alpha   90.00
_cell.angle_beta   90.00
_cell.angle_gamma   90.00
#
_symmetry.space_group_name_H-M   'P 1'
#
loop_
_entity.id
_entity.type
_entity.pdbx_description
1 polymer ?
#
loop_
_entity_poly.entity_id
_entity_poly.type
_entity_poly.pdbx_seq_one_letter_code
_entity_poly.pdbx_strand_id
1 'polypeptide(L)'
;MAAAGLRGGLRGALVMQQRGWSSGSGSDQLGELGSGAGKGGGGGGSIREAGGAFGKRQAAHEERYFRDKEREQLASLREHHEEEIDHHKKEIQRLQKEIDRHKNKIKKLKGDDD
;
A
#
# COMPACT_ATOMS: atom_id res chain seq x y z
N MET A 1 -50.21 22.17 24.45
CA MET A 1 -50.70 22.01 23.06
C MET A 1 -49.48 21.62 22.22
N ALA A 2 -49.39 20.35 21.85
CA ALA A 2 -49.53 19.85 20.47
C ALA A 2 -48.31 20.22 19.58
N ALA A 3 -47.65 19.35 18.81
CA ALA A 3 -48.00 18.03 18.32
C ALA A 3 -46.74 17.29 17.80
N ALA A 4 -46.89 15.96 17.66
CA ALA A 4 -46.46 15.09 16.55
C ALA A 4 -45.05 15.30 15.93
N GLY A 5 -44.21 14.26 15.88
CA GLY A 5 -44.35 13.14 14.93
C GLY A 5 -43.81 13.58 13.56
N LEU A 6 -42.78 12.98 12.97
CA LEU A 6 -42.82 11.63 12.40
C LEU A 6 -41.44 11.24 11.90
N ARG A 7 -41.14 9.95 12.06
CA ARG A 7 -40.10 9.20 11.35
C ARG A 7 -40.43 9.20 9.86
N GLY A 8 -39.44 9.41 9.00
CA GLY A 8 -39.59 9.28 7.55
C GLY A 8 -38.26 8.89 6.91
N GLY A 9 -38.00 7.59 6.79
CA GLY A 9 -37.04 7.08 5.83
C GLY A 9 -37.70 6.97 4.47
N LEU A 10 -37.05 7.46 3.41
CA LEU A 10 -37.41 7.15 2.03
C LEU A 10 -36.15 6.77 1.25
N ARG A 11 -36.22 5.53 0.75
CA ARG A 11 -35.38 4.92 -0.28
C ARG A 11 -35.61 5.61 -1.63
N GLY A 12 -34.59 5.64 -2.48
CA GLY A 12 -34.71 5.93 -3.92
C GLY A 12 -33.45 6.61 -4.45
N ALA A 13 -32.45 5.85 -4.91
CA ALA A 13 -32.30 5.43 -6.31
C ALA A 13 -31.78 6.55 -7.24
N LEU A 14 -30.49 6.41 -7.58
CA LEU A 14 -29.91 6.54 -8.92
C LEU A 14 -30.27 7.78 -9.76
N VAL A 15 -29.27 8.64 -10.05
CA VAL A 15 -28.87 8.94 -11.43
C VAL A 15 -27.47 9.58 -11.45
N MET A 16 -26.64 8.95 -12.27
CA MET A 16 -25.27 9.25 -12.64
C MET A 16 -25.26 10.45 -13.60
N GLN A 17 -24.62 11.57 -13.23
CA GLN A 17 -24.40 12.69 -14.13
C GLN A 17 -22.97 12.62 -14.71
N GLN A 18 -22.86 11.89 -15.82
CA GLN A 18 -21.79 12.02 -16.81
C GLN A 18 -21.96 13.32 -17.61
N ARG A 19 -21.07 14.29 -17.38
CA ARG A 19 -20.69 15.38 -18.29
C ARG A 19 -19.26 15.74 -17.86
N GLY A 20 -18.17 15.55 -18.59
CA GLY A 20 -17.94 15.35 -20.00
C GLY A 20 -16.57 15.95 -20.25
N TRP A 21 -15.51 15.14 -20.15
CA TRP A 21 -14.17 15.50 -20.63
C TRP A 21 -13.88 14.58 -21.81
N SER A 22 -14.07 15.13 -23.01
CA SER A 22 -13.60 14.56 -24.26
C SER A 22 -12.35 15.32 -24.68
N SER A 23 -11.20 14.64 -24.64
CA SER A 23 -9.93 14.96 -25.31
C SER A 23 -8.85 14.10 -24.65
N GLY A 24 -8.19 13.12 -25.26
CA GLY A 24 -8.17 12.64 -26.63
C GLY A 24 -7.34 11.35 -26.68
N SER A 25 -7.43 10.65 -27.81
CA SER A 25 -6.50 9.63 -28.30
C SER A 25 -6.14 8.47 -27.37
N GLY A 26 -6.98 7.43 -27.36
CA GLY A 26 -6.80 6.19 -26.62
C GLY A 26 -6.40 4.99 -27.48
N SER A 27 -5.59 5.16 -28.53
CA SER A 27 -5.28 4.03 -29.42
C SER A 27 -3.91 4.04 -30.10
N ASP A 28 -2.88 4.67 -29.54
CA ASP A 28 -1.51 4.62 -30.10
C ASP A 28 -0.41 4.58 -29.02
N GLN A 29 -0.61 3.85 -27.92
CA GLN A 29 0.40 3.75 -26.84
C GLN A 29 0.71 2.34 -26.35
N LEU A 30 0.31 1.32 -27.12
CA LEU A 30 0.89 -0.01 -27.01
C LEU A 30 2.09 -0.07 -27.97
N GLY A 31 3.17 0.59 -27.56
CA GLY A 31 4.48 0.38 -28.19
C GLY A 31 4.79 -1.11 -28.21
N GLU A 32 5.24 -1.60 -29.36
CA GLU A 32 5.57 -3.00 -29.61
C GLU A 32 6.44 -3.53 -28.45
N LEU A 33 5.96 -4.58 -27.78
CA LEU A 33 6.69 -5.27 -26.71
C LEU A 33 8.04 -5.75 -27.28
N GLY A 34 9.10 -4.98 -27.02
CA GLY A 34 10.43 -5.19 -27.58
C GLY A 34 11.11 -3.94 -28.14
N SER A 35 10.36 -2.86 -28.40
CA SER A 35 10.94 -1.55 -28.69
C SER A 35 11.40 -0.93 -27.37
N GLY A 36 12.70 -1.02 -27.08
CA GLY A 36 13.34 -0.50 -25.87
C GLY A 36 13.34 1.04 -25.77
N ALA A 37 12.22 1.70 -26.07
CA ALA A 37 12.09 3.15 -26.12
C ALA A 37 11.00 3.70 -25.17
N GLY A 38 10.22 2.86 -24.46
CA GLY A 38 9.13 3.34 -23.61
C GLY A 38 8.92 2.51 -22.35
N LYS A 39 8.93 3.19 -21.20
CA LYS A 39 8.83 2.69 -19.81
C LYS A 39 10.07 1.91 -19.31
N GLY A 40 11.19 2.61 -19.18
CA GLY A 40 12.21 2.24 -18.18
C GLY A 40 13.49 1.57 -18.64
N GLY A 41 13.89 1.65 -19.92
CA GLY A 41 15.20 1.15 -20.33
C GLY A 41 15.74 1.91 -21.52
N GLY A 42 16.85 2.63 -21.35
CA GLY A 42 17.60 3.21 -22.46
C GLY A 42 18.05 2.13 -23.44
N GLY A 43 18.11 2.49 -24.72
CA GLY A 43 18.40 1.60 -25.86
C GLY A 43 19.50 0.58 -25.55
N GLY A 44 19.08 -0.65 -25.29
CA GLY A 44 19.95 -1.73 -24.82
C GLY A 44 20.80 -2.34 -25.93
N GLY A 45 21.62 -1.54 -26.61
CA GLY A 45 22.57 -1.98 -27.63
C GLY A 45 21.92 -2.64 -28.86
N SER A 46 22.74 -2.86 -29.89
CA SER A 46 22.33 -3.36 -31.22
C SER A 46 21.57 -4.69 -31.21
N ILE A 47 21.67 -5.49 -30.13
CA ILE A 47 21.01 -6.80 -29.99
C ILE A 47 19.54 -6.65 -29.57
N ARG A 48 19.23 -5.66 -28.74
CA ARG A 48 17.86 -5.41 -28.24
C ARG A 48 17.07 -4.55 -29.23
N GLU A 49 17.75 -3.65 -29.94
CA GLU A 49 17.19 -2.80 -30.98
C GLU A 49 16.88 -3.57 -32.28
N ALA A 50 17.63 -4.63 -32.59
CA ALA A 50 17.37 -5.49 -33.75
C ALA A 50 16.10 -6.34 -33.66
N GLY A 51 15.39 -6.38 -32.51
CA GLY A 51 14.03 -6.94 -32.41
C GLY A 51 13.87 -8.43 -32.70
N GLY A 52 14.96 -9.22 -32.78
CA GLY A 52 14.92 -10.65 -33.08
C GLY A 52 14.41 -11.53 -31.92
N ALA A 53 14.13 -12.81 -32.18
CA ALA A 53 13.62 -13.77 -31.19
C ALA A 53 14.50 -13.89 -29.92
N PHE A 54 15.82 -13.72 -30.07
CA PHE A 54 16.77 -13.69 -28.95
C PHE A 54 16.66 -12.41 -28.10
N GLY A 55 16.45 -11.24 -28.72
CA GLY A 55 16.24 -9.97 -28.01
C GLY A 55 14.95 -9.97 -27.19
N LYS A 56 13.86 -10.54 -27.75
CA LYS A 56 12.58 -10.70 -27.04
C LYS A 56 12.71 -11.65 -25.84
N ARG A 57 13.44 -12.76 -25.98
CA ARG A 57 13.70 -13.70 -24.88
C ARG A 57 14.53 -13.06 -23.78
N GLN A 58 15.59 -12.33 -24.13
CA GLN A 58 16.43 -11.64 -23.15
C GLN A 58 15.67 -10.54 -22.40
N ALA A 59 14.83 -9.76 -23.08
CA ALA A 59 13.98 -8.75 -22.44
C ALA A 59 13.01 -9.38 -21.40
N ALA A 60 12.40 -10.51 -21.73
CA ALA A 60 11.52 -11.21 -20.80
C ALA A 60 12.24 -11.77 -19.57
N HIS A 61 13.49 -12.22 -19.72
CA HIS A 61 14.31 -12.68 -18.59
C HIS A 61 14.72 -11.53 -17.68
N GLU A 62 15.15 -10.41 -18.25
CA GLU A 62 15.49 -9.20 -17.49
C GLU A 62 14.27 -8.66 -16.74
N GLU A 63 13.10 -8.57 -17.39
CA GLU A 63 11.86 -8.12 -16.74
C GLU A 63 11.49 -9.01 -15.54
N ARG A 64 11.61 -10.33 -15.67
CA ARG A 64 11.38 -11.26 -14.55
C ARG A 64 12.35 -11.02 -13.41
N TYR A 65 13.64 -10.88 -13.72
CA TYR A 65 14.67 -10.64 -12.71
C TYR A 65 14.41 -9.34 -11.92
N PHE A 66 14.08 -8.25 -12.61
CA PHE A 66 13.77 -6.99 -11.94
C PHE A 66 12.50 -7.07 -11.10
N ARG A 67 11.44 -7.72 -11.60
CA ARG A 67 10.22 -7.97 -10.79
C ARG A 67 10.50 -8.80 -9.55
N ASP A 68 11.33 -9.83 -9.66
CA ASP A 68 11.71 -10.66 -8.52
C ASP A 68 12.48 -9.84 -7.48
N LYS A 69 13.43 -9.01 -7.93
CA LYS A 69 14.20 -8.11 -7.05
C LYS A 69 13.33 -7.04 -6.38
N GLU A 70 12.41 -6.44 -7.11
CA GLU A 70 11.45 -5.48 -6.53
C GLU A 70 10.58 -6.16 -5.46
N ARG A 71 10.11 -7.39 -5.72
CA ARG A 71 9.34 -8.16 -4.72
C ARG A 71 10.16 -8.48 -3.48
N GLU A 72 11.42 -8.88 -3.65
CA GLU A 72 12.34 -9.16 -2.54
C GLU A 72 12.58 -7.92 -1.67
N GLN A 73 12.83 -6.77 -2.28
CA GLN A 73 13.01 -5.50 -1.57
C GLN A 73 11.75 -5.08 -0.81
N LEU A 74 10.58 -5.20 -1.44
CA LEU A 74 9.31 -4.89 -0.78
C LEU A 74 9.00 -5.85 0.37
N ALA A 75 9.34 -7.14 0.22
CA ALA A 75 9.19 -8.12 1.28
C ALA A 75 10.09 -7.79 2.48
N SER A 76 11.37 -7.52 2.23
CA SER A 76 12.32 -7.13 3.29
C SER A 76 11.89 -5.86 4.03
N LEU A 77 11.36 -4.86 3.30
CA LEU A 77 10.85 -3.63 3.93
C LEU A 77 9.62 -3.90 4.81
N ARG A 78 8.72 -4.79 4.38
CA ARG A 78 7.55 -5.20 5.18
C ARG A 78 7.98 -5.95 6.44
N GLU A 79 8.88 -6.92 6.31
CA GLU A 79 9.40 -7.70 7.42
C GLU A 79 10.05 -6.79 8.47
N HIS A 80 10.92 -5.86 8.05
CA HIS A 80 11.54 -4.89 8.95
C HIS A 80 10.49 -4.04 9.71
N HIS A 81 9.43 -3.61 9.03
CA HIS A 81 8.36 -2.87 9.70
C HIS A 81 7.54 -3.74 10.66
N GLU A 82 7.33 -5.01 10.36
CA GLU A 82 6.67 -5.96 11.27
C GLU A 82 7.51 -6.20 12.53
N GLU A 83 8.83 -6.35 12.38
CA GLU A 83 9.77 -6.47 13.50
C GLU A 83 9.76 -5.24 14.42
N GLU A 84 9.81 -4.03 13.84
CA GLU A 84 9.74 -2.76 14.58
C GLU A 84 8.41 -2.64 15.35
N ILE A 85 7.30 -3.01 14.72
CA ILE A 85 5.99 -3.03 15.38
C ILE A 85 6.00 -3.98 16.59
N ASP A 86 6.55 -5.18 16.44
CA ASP A 86 6.59 -6.16 17.51
C ASP A 86 7.57 -5.78 18.62
N HIS A 87 8.68 -5.12 18.29
CA HIS A 87 9.57 -4.51 19.25
C HIS A 87 8.84 -3.46 20.10
N HIS A 88 8.12 -2.53 19.46
CA HIS A 88 7.35 -1.51 20.16
C HIS A 88 6.21 -2.07 20.99
N LYS A 89 5.53 -3.13 20.53
CA LYS A 89 4.51 -3.83 21.35
C LYS A 89 5.11 -4.38 22.64
N LYS A 90 6.29 -5.00 22.56
CA LYS A 90 6.98 -5.55 23.75
C LYS A 90 7.36 -4.43 24.73
N GLU A 91 7.83 -3.29 24.23
CA GLU A 91 8.19 -2.14 25.07
C GLU A 91 6.96 -1.53 25.75
N ILE A 92 5.85 -1.37 25.02
CA ILE A 92 4.57 -0.93 25.60
C ILE A 92 4.12 -1.87 26.73
N GLN A 93 4.21 -3.19 26.52
CA GLN A 93 3.85 -4.16 27.56
C GLN A 93 4.75 -4.05 28.80
N ARG A 94 6.05 -3.80 28.61
CA ARG A 94 6.99 -3.58 29.71
C ARG A 94 6.61 -2.33 30.51
N LEU A 95 6.42 -1.20 29.82
CA LEU A 95 6.04 0.07 30.44
C LEU A 95 4.69 -0.04 31.16
N GLN A 96 3.72 -0.76 30.59
CA GLN A 96 2.43 -0.99 31.23
C GLN A 96 2.59 -1.74 32.57
N LYS A 97 3.45 -2.77 32.62
CA LYS A 97 3.75 -3.49 33.87
C LYS A 97 4.40 -2.58 34.92
N GLU A 98 5.28 -1.67 34.50
CA GLU A 98 5.91 -0.70 35.40
C GLU A 98 4.89 0.30 35.94
N ILE A 99 4.01 0.82 35.09
CA ILE A 99 2.87 1.67 35.49
C ILE A 99 2.01 0.94 36.53
N ASP A 100 1.66 -0.32 36.29
CA ASP A 100 0.81 -1.10 37.21
C ASP A 100 1.50 -1.36 38.55
N ARG A 101 2.82 -1.60 38.55
CA ARG A 101 3.62 -1.68 39.79
C ARG A 101 3.56 -0.38 40.58
N HIS A 102 3.72 0.77 39.92
CA HIS A 102 3.65 2.07 40.58
C HIS A 102 2.24 2.38 41.10
N LYS A 103 1.20 2.07 40.32
CA LYS A 103 -0.20 2.17 40.78
C LYS A 103 -0.44 1.36 42.05
N ASN A 104 0.04 0.12 42.09
CA ASN A 104 -0.09 -0.74 43.27
C ASN A 104 0.69 -0.18 44.48
N LYS A 105 1.90 0.36 44.26
CA LYS A 105 2.68 1.00 45.34
C LYS A 105 1.96 2.22 45.91
N ILE A 106 1.38 3.07 45.05
CA ILE A 106 0.57 4.23 45.47
C ILE A 106 -0.66 3.76 46.25
N LYS A 107 -1.35 2.71 45.79
CA LYS A 107 -2.52 2.16 46.49
C LYS A 107 -2.18 1.64 47.88
N LYS A 108 -1.03 0.97 48.05
CA LYS A 108 -0.56 0.53 49.37
C LYS A 108 -0.30 1.70 50.30
N LEU A 109 0.51 2.68 49.84
CA LEU A 109 0.81 3.87 50.64
C LEU A 109 -0.45 4.63 51.07
N LYS A 110 -1.46 4.74 50.21
CA LYS A 110 -2.74 5.40 50.54
C LYS A 110 -3.62 4.60 51.49
N GLY A 111 -3.51 3.27 51.51
CA GLY A 111 -4.30 2.41 52.39
C GLY A 111 -3.68 2.19 53.77
N ASP A 112 -2.40 2.55 53.92
CA ASP A 112 -1.69 2.54 55.20
C ASP A 112 -1.89 3.88 55.98
N ASP A 113 -2.59 4.86 55.39
CA ASP A 113 -2.89 6.18 55.98
C ASP A 113 -4.26 6.24 56.74
N ASP A 114 -4.99 5.12 56.82
CA ASP A 114 -6.26 4.92 57.57
C ASP A 114 -6.08 3.91 58.72
#